data_AF-A0A2S0MNA7-F1
#
_entry.id   AF-A0A2S0MNA7-F1
#
_cell.length_a   1.000
_cell.length_b   1.000
_cell.length_c   1.000
_cell.angle_alpha   90.00
_cell.angle_beta   90.00
_cell.angle_gamma   90.00
#
_symmetry.space_group_name_H-M   'P 1'
#
loop_
_entity.id
_entity.type
_entity.pdbx_description
1 polymer ?
#
loop_
_entity_poly.entity_id
_entity_poly.type
_entity_poly.pdbx_seq_one_letter_code
_entity_poly.pdbx_strand_id
1 'polypeptide(L)'
;MISAKKARCGSSFPFPLGRPCGARRQCDEVRKVVIEQLGAQFLAHAAVQRTAPFVANRSYAYPVLHVSSSFDDLCLPSVIARWSSERRSSTKKLGRLRRTGRFCDQEAYPVGWGAHWLRPRLFSNGDSTGFETRSLSALSDRCARPAYHDLLRSLQDDAVSDIRGTPTRVERRGKVYWYDTYRIGSAVKKRYVGEDSEELRDRLDRHETLKTRQEERRRNRTRLVRLLRAEGFLGLDAATGSLLAAMAASGVFRLGGTIVGTHAFRLYEGELGIRFDTDMTAQTDDIDIASFSRLSLVLEDIAAPPLERVFRDFDFAPQPSLKAGRTWRWKQTRGDTLVEFLTPAFGEDEGIRELSALGVDAQGLHHLNYLIAEPIRAAVTYRSGVLVQIPQPERFAIHKLIVADRRRAGDDGIKVEKDRRQAAFLIEVLAEDRPDELRDAYEDALSRGPKWRSRVASSLNHLPETRRLLGRVF
;
A
#
# COMPACT_ATOMS: atom_id res chain seq x y z
N MET A 1 30.95 58.59 20.29
CA MET A 1 31.69 58.89 21.54
C MET A 1 32.43 57.63 21.97
N ILE A 2 33.76 57.75 22.14
CA ILE A 2 34.72 56.83 22.81
C ILE A 2 34.98 55.51 22.03
N SER A 3 36.01 55.41 21.17
CA SER A 3 37.48 55.27 21.42
C SER A 3 37.84 53.88 21.97
N ALA A 4 38.88 53.14 21.58
CA ALA A 4 39.82 53.06 20.47
C ALA A 4 40.71 51.82 20.77
N LYS A 5 41.16 51.05 19.77
CA LYS A 5 42.60 50.73 19.51
C LYS A 5 42.78 49.53 18.58
N LYS A 6 43.85 49.67 17.80
CA LYS A 6 44.33 48.96 16.62
C LYS A 6 45.46 47.98 16.98
N ALA A 7 45.71 47.06 16.05
CA ALA A 7 47.02 46.54 15.60
C ALA A 7 47.73 45.49 16.49
N ARG A 8 48.59 44.57 16.00
CA ARG A 8 48.93 43.96 14.68
C ARG A 8 50.02 42.89 14.99
N CYS A 9 50.16 41.91 14.09
CA CYS A 9 51.36 41.08 13.79
C CYS A 9 51.89 40.18 14.93
N GLY A 10 52.47 39.01 14.70
CA GLY A 10 52.97 38.24 13.55
C GLY A 10 53.93 37.20 14.15
N SER A 11 53.93 35.93 13.74
CA SER A 11 54.99 35.29 12.93
C SER A 11 54.72 33.76 12.95
N SER A 12 54.62 33.08 11.80
CA SER A 12 55.66 32.33 11.07
C SER A 12 55.63 30.79 11.29
N PHE A 13 55.05 30.09 10.29
CA PHE A 13 55.36 28.79 9.62
C PHE A 13 56.65 28.00 9.98
N PRO A 14 56.88 26.71 9.53
CA PRO A 14 56.13 25.91 8.53
C PRO A 14 55.96 24.38 8.80
N PHE A 15 55.17 23.75 7.91
CA PHE A 15 55.11 22.31 7.52
C PHE A 15 56.46 21.77 6.96
N PRO A 16 56.58 20.45 6.69
CA PRO A 16 56.43 20.04 5.29
C PRO A 16 55.68 18.72 5.05
N LEU A 17 55.03 18.68 3.90
CA LEU A 17 54.48 17.54 3.17
C LEU A 17 55.59 16.75 2.46
N GLY A 18 55.43 15.44 2.33
CA GLY A 18 56.18 14.59 1.40
C GLY A 18 55.21 13.62 0.70
N ARG A 19 55.30 13.53 -0.64
CA ARG A 19 54.44 12.78 -1.57
C ARG A 19 55.22 11.56 -2.16
N PRO A 20 54.62 10.71 -3.04
CA PRO A 20 54.65 9.24 -2.96
C PRO A 20 55.59 8.53 -3.95
N CYS A 21 55.84 7.22 -3.73
CA CYS A 21 56.07 6.23 -4.79
C CYS A 21 55.86 4.80 -4.25
N GLY A 22 55.49 3.84 -5.12
CA GLY A 22 54.80 2.60 -4.75
C GLY A 22 55.66 1.34 -4.56
N ALA A 23 55.01 0.26 -4.15
CA ALA A 23 55.34 -1.11 -4.52
C ALA A 23 54.18 -2.07 -4.19
N ARG A 24 53.69 -2.76 -5.22
CA ARG A 24 52.93 -4.02 -5.13
C ARG A 24 53.83 -5.08 -4.51
N ARG A 25 53.34 -5.76 -3.47
CA ARG A 25 53.47 -7.21 -3.15
C ARG A 25 53.16 -7.37 -1.65
N GLN A 26 52.68 -8.55 -1.28
CA GLN A 26 52.38 -9.00 0.10
C GLN A 26 51.07 -8.48 0.73
N CYS A 27 49.98 -9.18 0.44
CA CYS A 27 49.10 -9.80 1.44
C CYS A 27 48.03 -10.65 0.73
N ASP A 28 48.48 -11.67 -0.01
CA ASP A 28 47.64 -12.77 -0.54
C ASP A 28 47.60 -13.97 0.43
N GLU A 29 47.88 -13.74 1.72
CA GLU A 29 48.17 -14.79 2.69
C GLU A 29 47.24 -14.76 3.92
N VAL A 30 45.97 -14.42 3.69
CA VAL A 30 44.87 -14.59 4.67
C VAL A 30 43.62 -15.24 4.03
N ARG A 31 43.63 -15.47 2.71
CA ARG A 31 42.51 -16.10 1.98
C ARG A 31 42.63 -17.62 1.78
N LYS A 32 43.71 -18.24 2.26
CA LYS A 32 43.99 -19.67 2.06
C LYS A 32 43.75 -20.59 3.27
N VAL A 33 43.36 -20.06 4.43
CA VAL A 33 43.18 -20.87 5.66
C VAL A 33 41.70 -21.14 6.01
N VAL A 34 40.73 -20.50 5.35
CA VAL A 34 39.30 -20.68 5.66
C VAL A 34 38.57 -21.66 4.71
N ILE A 35 39.23 -22.12 3.64
CA ILE A 35 38.62 -23.03 2.64
C ILE A 35 38.97 -24.52 2.88
N GLU A 36 39.91 -24.84 3.77
CA GLU A 36 40.30 -26.23 4.07
C GLU A 36 39.68 -26.83 5.35
N GLN A 37 38.79 -26.11 6.05
CA GLN A 37 38.16 -26.59 7.29
C GLN A 37 36.68 -26.97 7.17
N LEU A 38 36.08 -26.90 5.98
CA LEU A 38 34.67 -27.28 5.75
C LEU A 38 34.50 -28.52 4.84
N GLY A 39 35.58 -29.19 4.46
CA GLY A 39 35.56 -30.35 3.56
C GLY A 39 35.56 -31.74 4.23
N ALA A 40 35.64 -31.84 5.56
CA ALA A 40 35.99 -33.09 6.24
C ALA A 40 34.93 -33.68 7.20
N GLN A 41 33.64 -33.30 7.07
CA GLN A 41 32.56 -33.86 7.92
C GLN A 41 31.44 -34.59 7.14
N PHE A 42 31.57 -34.76 5.83
CA PHE A 42 30.50 -35.34 4.99
C PHE A 42 30.67 -36.82 4.59
N LEU A 43 31.63 -37.55 5.16
CA LEU A 43 31.86 -38.96 4.81
C LEU A 43 32.22 -39.81 6.03
N ALA A 44 31.23 -40.18 6.84
CA ALA A 44 31.21 -41.44 7.61
C ALA A 44 29.94 -41.54 8.48
N HIS A 45 28.77 -41.87 7.91
CA HIS A 45 27.71 -42.60 8.64
C HIS A 45 26.64 -43.14 7.68
N ALA A 46 27.05 -44.06 6.82
CA ALA A 46 26.14 -44.95 6.10
C ALA A 46 26.82 -46.30 5.91
N ALA A 47 26.78 -47.17 6.93
CA ALA A 47 26.99 -48.62 6.78
C ALA A 47 26.48 -49.43 8.00
N VAL A 48 25.34 -50.10 7.79
CA VAL A 48 25.03 -51.52 8.14
C VAL A 48 24.87 -51.96 9.62
N GLN A 49 23.58 -52.08 10.01
CA GLN A 49 22.87 -53.21 10.63
C GLN A 49 23.65 -54.31 11.40
N ARG A 50 23.22 -54.57 12.66
CA ARG A 50 22.60 -55.84 13.14
C ARG A 50 22.61 -55.90 14.68
N THR A 51 21.43 -56.11 15.27
CA THR A 51 21.05 -57.07 16.35
C THR A 51 19.99 -56.47 17.30
N ALA A 52 18.80 -57.07 17.29
CA ALA A 52 17.79 -56.99 18.36
C ALA A 52 18.06 -58.09 19.40
N PRO A 53 17.46 -58.03 20.61
CA PRO A 53 16.15 -58.65 20.78
C PRO A 53 15.16 -57.85 21.66
N PHE A 54 13.94 -58.38 21.70
CA PHE A 54 12.66 -57.80 22.09
C PHE A 54 12.07 -58.61 23.25
N VAL A 55 11.60 -58.01 24.36
CA VAL A 55 10.54 -58.58 25.23
C VAL A 55 9.66 -57.48 25.86
N ALA A 56 8.36 -57.79 25.86
CA ALA A 56 7.13 -57.06 26.15
C ALA A 56 6.95 -56.35 27.52
N ASN A 57 6.10 -55.31 27.56
CA ASN A 57 4.74 -55.43 28.16
C ASN A 57 3.79 -54.25 27.79
N ARG A 58 2.48 -54.55 27.80
CA ARG A 58 1.33 -53.78 27.28
C ARG A 58 0.94 -52.56 28.15
N SER A 59 0.41 -51.48 27.53
CA SER A 59 -1.03 -51.09 27.56
C SER A 59 -1.27 -49.65 27.08
N TYR A 60 -2.43 -49.47 26.45
CA TYR A 60 -2.92 -48.37 25.62
C TYR A 60 -2.88 -46.94 26.19
N ALA A 61 -2.35 -46.01 25.38
CA ALA A 61 -2.76 -44.61 25.28
C ALA A 61 -2.44 -44.13 23.85
N TYR A 62 -3.39 -43.49 23.16
CA TYR A 62 -3.17 -42.89 21.84
C TYR A 62 -2.63 -41.46 21.98
N PRO A 63 -1.47 -41.11 21.40
CA PRO A 63 -1.11 -39.73 21.11
C PRO A 63 -1.11 -39.47 19.60
N VAL A 64 -1.73 -38.34 19.23
CA VAL A 64 -1.66 -37.74 17.89
C VAL A 64 -0.23 -37.21 17.67
N LEU A 65 0.49 -37.80 16.72
CA LEU A 65 1.85 -37.39 16.34
C LEU A 65 1.80 -36.29 15.27
N HIS A 66 2.41 -35.15 15.60
CA HIS A 66 2.96 -34.18 14.66
C HIS A 66 4.05 -34.83 13.81
N VAL A 67 3.94 -34.69 12.48
CA VAL A 67 5.03 -35.00 11.55
C VAL A 67 5.57 -33.68 11.00
N SER A 68 6.78 -33.32 11.42
CA SER A 68 7.65 -32.36 10.76
C SER A 68 8.52 -33.13 9.76
N SER A 69 8.43 -32.80 8.47
CA SER A 69 9.37 -33.29 7.46
C SER A 69 10.00 -32.10 6.73
N SER A 70 11.24 -31.81 7.09
CA SER A 70 12.19 -31.03 6.31
C SER A 70 12.77 -31.93 5.22
N PHE A 71 12.71 -31.51 3.96
CA PHE A 71 13.52 -32.06 2.87
C PHE A 71 13.75 -30.93 1.84
N ASP A 72 14.96 -30.37 1.88
CA ASP A 72 15.53 -29.50 0.85
C ASP A 72 16.47 -30.32 -0.05
N ASP A 73 16.60 -29.84 -1.29
CA ASP A 73 17.58 -30.15 -2.35
C ASP A 73 17.48 -31.48 -3.15
N LEU A 74 17.16 -31.35 -4.45
CA LEU A 74 18.12 -31.49 -5.56
C LEU A 74 17.49 -31.25 -6.97
N CYS A 75 18.33 -30.71 -7.87
CA CYS A 75 18.29 -30.72 -9.35
C CYS A 75 17.80 -29.48 -10.16
N LEU A 76 18.80 -28.67 -10.55
CA LEU A 76 18.92 -27.91 -11.82
C LEU A 76 18.79 -28.84 -13.07
N PRO A 77 18.41 -28.31 -14.26
CA PRO A 77 19.45 -27.90 -15.21
C PRO A 77 19.19 -26.59 -15.98
N SER A 78 20.30 -25.90 -16.19
CA SER A 78 20.59 -24.77 -17.08
C SER A 78 20.71 -25.17 -18.56
N VAL A 79 19.96 -24.52 -19.47
CA VAL A 79 20.34 -24.30 -20.88
C VAL A 79 19.72 -22.98 -21.39
N ILE A 80 20.47 -22.25 -22.22
CA ILE A 80 20.16 -21.00 -22.94
C ILE A 80 20.49 -19.68 -22.19
N ALA A 81 21.80 -19.48 -21.97
CA ALA A 81 22.42 -18.18 -22.16
C ALA A 81 23.64 -18.35 -23.07
N ARG A 82 23.45 -18.17 -24.38
CA ARG A 82 24.57 -18.05 -25.34
C ARG A 82 24.13 -17.20 -26.52
N TRP A 83 24.19 -15.88 -26.35
CA TRP A 83 24.47 -14.87 -27.38
C TRP A 83 24.32 -13.47 -26.76
N SER A 84 25.44 -12.87 -26.33
CA SER A 84 25.67 -11.41 -26.22
C SER A 84 26.80 -11.12 -25.23
N SER A 85 28.03 -11.47 -25.60
CA SER A 85 29.22 -10.87 -24.99
C SER A 85 30.45 -11.05 -25.89
N GLU A 86 30.37 -10.55 -27.12
CA GLU A 86 31.56 -10.41 -27.96
C GLU A 86 31.41 -9.14 -28.79
N ARG A 87 31.91 -8.04 -28.22
CA ARG A 87 32.51 -6.87 -28.88
C ARG A 87 32.59 -5.72 -27.88
N ARG A 88 33.68 -5.66 -27.13
CA ARG A 88 34.30 -4.38 -26.80
C ARG A 88 35.48 -4.14 -27.74
N SER A 89 35.76 -2.85 -27.93
CA SER A 89 36.92 -2.23 -28.56
C SER A 89 37.02 -2.31 -30.09
N SER A 90 36.60 -1.22 -30.74
CA SER A 90 37.58 -0.39 -31.44
C SER A 90 37.10 1.06 -31.65
N THR A 91 38.01 1.96 -31.26
CA THR A 91 38.28 3.31 -31.78
C THR A 91 37.28 4.47 -31.64
N LYS A 92 37.78 5.46 -30.88
CA LYS A 92 37.40 6.88 -30.84
C LYS A 92 37.69 7.61 -32.17
N LYS A 93 36.96 8.73 -32.34
CA LYS A 93 37.28 9.99 -33.06
C LYS A 93 37.10 10.08 -34.59
N LEU A 94 36.26 11.06 -34.97
CA LEU A 94 36.16 11.92 -36.18
C LEU A 94 34.67 11.94 -36.57
N GLY A 95 33.97 13.05 -36.79
CA GLY A 95 34.31 14.40 -37.20
C GLY A 95 33.21 14.83 -38.18
N ARG A 96 32.58 15.99 -37.95
CA ARG A 96 31.52 16.61 -38.78
C ARG A 96 31.74 16.50 -40.30
N LEU A 97 30.66 16.29 -41.07
CA LEU A 97 30.40 17.03 -42.32
C LEU A 97 28.93 16.93 -42.79
N ARG A 98 28.51 17.95 -43.54
CA ARG A 98 27.15 18.39 -43.86
C ARG A 98 26.60 17.79 -45.17
N ARG A 99 25.26 17.78 -45.27
CA ARG A 99 24.34 18.06 -46.41
C ARG A 99 24.79 17.77 -47.86
N THR A 100 23.93 17.04 -48.58
CA THR A 100 23.20 17.26 -49.88
C THR A 100 22.87 15.86 -50.44
N GLY A 101 21.84 15.52 -51.22
CA GLY A 101 20.74 16.17 -51.91
C GLY A 101 20.35 15.30 -53.14
N ARG A 102 19.08 14.87 -53.23
CA ARG A 102 18.23 14.60 -54.43
C ARG A 102 18.54 13.50 -55.49
N PHE A 103 17.47 12.71 -55.73
CA PHE A 103 16.70 12.37 -56.97
C PHE A 103 17.13 11.31 -58.02
N CYS A 104 16.07 10.57 -58.43
CA CYS A 104 15.69 9.91 -59.70
C CYS A 104 16.24 8.54 -60.15
N ASP A 105 15.32 7.56 -60.12
CA ASP A 105 14.66 6.81 -61.22
C ASP A 105 15.43 5.98 -62.29
N GLN A 106 14.88 4.76 -62.43
CA GLN A 106 14.56 3.98 -63.65
C GLN A 106 15.55 2.98 -64.31
N GLU A 107 14.94 1.82 -64.62
CA GLU A 107 15.28 0.76 -65.61
C GLU A 107 16.44 -0.21 -65.31
N ALA A 108 16.48 -1.49 -65.70
CA ALA A 108 15.53 -2.53 -66.09
C ALA A 108 16.34 -3.87 -66.14
N TYR A 109 15.66 -4.99 -65.92
CA TYR A 109 16.02 -6.43 -66.00
C TYR A 109 17.06 -6.88 -67.08
N PRO A 110 17.73 -8.07 -66.98
CA PRO A 110 17.00 -9.35 -66.91
C PRO A 110 17.60 -10.63 -66.27
N VAL A 111 16.65 -11.54 -66.04
CA VAL A 111 16.64 -13.02 -65.96
C VAL A 111 17.55 -13.81 -65.00
N GLY A 112 16.89 -14.66 -64.19
CA GLY A 112 17.22 -16.09 -64.19
C GLY A 112 17.04 -16.85 -62.86
N TRP A 113 15.97 -17.64 -62.77
CA TRP A 113 15.79 -18.88 -61.97
C TRP A 113 15.81 -18.71 -60.44
N GLY A 114 14.77 -18.94 -59.64
CA GLY A 114 13.68 -19.91 -59.76
C GLY A 114 13.71 -20.83 -58.53
N ALA A 115 13.03 -20.45 -57.44
CA ALA A 115 12.71 -21.35 -56.32
C ALA A 115 11.44 -20.87 -55.60
N HIS A 116 10.38 -21.66 -55.75
CA HIS A 116 9.03 -21.41 -55.28
C HIS A 116 8.90 -21.40 -53.75
N TRP A 117 8.25 -20.36 -53.23
CA TRP A 117 7.73 -20.29 -51.86
C TRP A 117 6.21 -20.53 -51.83
N LEU A 118 5.78 -21.31 -50.82
CA LEU A 118 4.56 -21.21 -49.99
C LEU A 118 3.20 -20.89 -50.64
N ARG A 119 2.24 -21.81 -50.44
CA ARG A 119 0.95 -21.53 -49.77
C ARG A 119 0.38 -22.81 -49.13
N PRO A 120 0.02 -22.77 -47.83
CA PRO A 120 -1.14 -23.53 -47.36
C PRO A 120 -2.32 -22.60 -47.06
N ARG A 121 -3.50 -23.17 -47.33
CA ARG A 121 -4.82 -22.58 -47.31
C ARG A 121 -5.25 -22.16 -45.90
N LEU A 122 -6.02 -21.08 -45.86
CA LEU A 122 -6.88 -20.71 -44.74
C LEU A 122 -7.80 -21.88 -44.39
N PHE A 123 -7.70 -22.37 -43.15
CA PHE A 123 -8.78 -23.05 -42.45
C PHE A 123 -9.01 -22.28 -41.15
N SER A 124 -10.14 -21.59 -41.10
CA SER A 124 -10.72 -21.01 -39.90
C SER A 124 -11.44 -22.10 -39.11
N ASN A 125 -11.11 -22.25 -37.83
CA ASN A 125 -11.89 -22.76 -36.69
C ASN A 125 -10.90 -22.65 -35.51
N GLY A 126 -11.09 -21.82 -34.50
CA GLY A 126 -12.21 -21.79 -33.57
C GLY A 126 -11.68 -22.29 -32.22
N ASP A 127 -11.67 -21.40 -31.22
CA ASP A 127 -11.48 -21.66 -29.78
C ASP A 127 -10.14 -22.24 -29.26
N SER A 128 -9.21 -21.35 -28.90
CA SER A 128 -8.16 -21.67 -27.91
C SER A 128 -7.64 -20.49 -27.07
N THR A 129 -8.12 -19.26 -27.26
CA THR A 129 -7.59 -18.06 -26.57
C THR A 129 -8.18 -17.80 -25.18
N GLY A 130 -9.10 -18.64 -24.70
CA GLY A 130 -9.76 -18.48 -23.38
C GLY A 130 -9.10 -19.23 -22.22
N PHE A 131 -8.32 -20.28 -22.49
CA PHE A 131 -7.83 -21.18 -21.43
C PHE A 131 -6.41 -20.82 -20.94
N GLU A 132 -5.53 -20.32 -21.81
CA GLU A 132 -4.17 -19.93 -21.41
C GLU A 132 -4.13 -18.59 -20.64
N THR A 133 -5.00 -17.64 -20.96
CA THR A 133 -5.03 -16.31 -20.34
C THR A 133 -5.54 -16.36 -18.88
N ARG A 134 -6.48 -17.27 -18.56
CA ARG A 134 -6.95 -17.52 -17.19
C ARG A 134 -5.92 -18.25 -16.31
N SER A 135 -5.05 -19.06 -16.92
CA SER A 135 -4.03 -19.84 -16.21
C SER A 135 -2.92 -18.93 -15.65
N LEU A 136 -2.51 -17.91 -16.40
CA LEU A 136 -1.48 -16.95 -15.98
C LEU A 136 -2.01 -15.90 -14.98
N SER A 137 -3.26 -15.44 -15.10
CA SER A 137 -3.87 -14.56 -14.10
C SER A 137 -4.05 -15.28 -12.75
N ALA A 138 -4.51 -16.53 -12.78
CA ALA A 138 -4.68 -17.36 -11.58
C ALA A 138 -3.35 -17.81 -10.92
N LEU A 139 -2.20 -17.63 -11.56
CA LEU A 139 -0.87 -17.87 -10.98
C LEU A 139 -0.26 -16.59 -10.40
N SER A 140 -0.45 -15.43 -11.06
CA SER A 140 -0.09 -14.10 -10.54
C SER A 140 -0.83 -13.76 -9.23
N ASP A 141 -2.12 -14.12 -9.13
CA ASP A 141 -2.93 -13.82 -7.95
C ASP A 141 -2.50 -14.61 -6.69
N ARG A 142 -1.85 -15.78 -6.83
CA ARG A 142 -1.45 -16.62 -5.67
C ARG A 142 -0.31 -16.03 -4.85
N CYS A 143 0.57 -15.24 -5.46
CA CYS A 143 1.70 -14.62 -4.77
C CYS A 143 1.38 -13.21 -4.29
N ALA A 144 0.53 -12.47 -5.03
CA ALA A 144 0.24 -11.08 -4.74
C ALA A 144 -0.55 -10.91 -3.44
N ARG A 145 -1.58 -11.74 -3.20
CA ARG A 145 -2.42 -11.63 -2.00
C ARG A 145 -1.67 -11.93 -0.70
N PRO A 146 -0.90 -13.03 -0.57
CA PRO A 146 -0.05 -13.25 0.61
C PRO A 146 0.97 -12.11 0.81
N ALA A 147 1.60 -11.64 -0.28
CA ALA A 147 2.55 -10.53 -0.20
C ALA A 147 1.91 -9.22 0.29
N TYR A 148 0.64 -8.95 -0.08
CA TYR A 148 -0.13 -7.82 0.43
C TYR A 148 -0.40 -7.95 1.93
N HIS A 149 -0.86 -9.12 2.38
CA HIS A 149 -1.12 -9.35 3.81
C HIS A 149 0.17 -9.30 4.65
N ASP A 150 1.30 -9.79 4.13
CA ASP A 150 2.61 -9.66 4.78
C ASP A 150 3.06 -8.20 4.86
N LEU A 151 2.82 -7.41 3.81
CA LEU A 151 3.10 -5.97 3.82
C LEU A 151 2.25 -5.26 4.88
N LEU A 152 0.94 -5.54 4.91
CA LEU A 152 0.01 -4.96 5.87
C LEU A 152 0.40 -5.32 7.31
N ARG A 153 0.68 -6.59 7.59
CA ARG A 153 1.15 -7.05 8.91
C ARG A 153 2.44 -6.35 9.31
N SER A 154 3.42 -6.29 8.40
CA SER A 154 4.69 -5.62 8.68
C SER A 154 4.55 -4.12 8.92
N LEU A 155 3.57 -3.45 8.30
CA LEU A 155 3.27 -2.04 8.52
C LEU A 155 2.61 -1.80 9.89
N GLN A 156 1.73 -2.70 10.32
CA GLN A 156 1.11 -2.64 11.65
C GLN A 156 2.14 -2.86 12.76
N ASP A 157 3.08 -3.79 12.57
CA ASP A 157 4.21 -3.99 13.48
C ASP A 157 5.13 -2.75 13.53
N ASP A 158 5.32 -2.07 12.39
CA ASP A 158 6.12 -0.83 12.32
C ASP A 158 5.51 0.29 13.15
N ALA A 159 4.17 0.43 13.12
CA ALA A 159 3.44 1.45 13.88
C ALA A 159 3.66 1.35 15.40
N VAL A 160 3.89 0.14 15.91
CA VAL A 160 4.18 -0.13 17.33
C VAL A 160 5.68 -0.06 17.63
N SER A 161 6.55 -0.34 16.66
CA SER A 161 8.01 -0.20 16.83
C SER A 161 8.48 1.25 17.04
N ASP A 162 7.62 2.20 16.68
CA ASP A 162 7.80 3.64 16.80
C ASP A 162 7.61 4.18 18.23
N ILE A 163 7.25 3.30 19.18
CA ILE A 163 7.08 3.65 20.60
C ILE A 163 8.42 4.09 21.19
N ARG A 164 8.38 5.25 21.85
CA ARG A 164 9.56 5.93 22.41
C ARG A 164 9.69 5.72 23.91
N GLY A 165 8.58 5.75 24.63
CA GLY A 165 8.51 5.59 26.06
C GLY A 165 7.72 4.36 26.45
N THR A 166 6.78 4.52 27.38
CA THR A 166 6.07 3.40 27.99
C THR A 166 4.64 3.30 27.46
N PRO A 167 4.24 2.14 26.90
CA PRO A 167 2.84 1.86 26.61
C PRO A 167 1.98 1.99 27.87
N THR A 168 0.98 2.87 27.82
CA THR A 168 0.11 3.20 28.95
C THR A 168 -1.34 2.97 28.55
N ARG A 169 -2.06 2.20 29.37
CA ARG A 169 -3.50 1.95 29.22
C ARG A 169 -4.31 3.11 29.81
N VAL A 170 -5.28 3.63 29.05
CA VAL A 170 -6.18 4.71 29.47
C VAL A 170 -7.62 4.31 29.13
N GLU A 171 -8.50 4.35 30.13
CA GLU A 171 -9.91 4.00 29.95
C GLU A 171 -10.78 5.26 29.85
N ARG A 172 -11.66 5.33 28.85
CA ARG A 172 -12.58 6.45 28.62
C ARG A 172 -13.90 5.94 28.05
N ARG A 173 -15.02 6.35 28.67
CA ARG A 173 -16.38 6.05 28.19
C ARG A 173 -16.60 4.55 27.90
N GLY A 174 -16.06 3.68 28.76
CA GLY A 174 -16.17 2.22 28.62
C GLY A 174 -15.28 1.60 27.53
N LYS A 175 -14.43 2.39 26.86
CA LYS A 175 -13.43 1.93 25.91
C LYS A 175 -12.03 2.10 26.46
N VAL A 176 -11.13 1.23 26.04
CA VAL A 176 -9.73 1.22 26.49
C VAL A 176 -8.84 1.64 25.33
N TYR A 177 -7.89 2.52 25.61
CA TYR A 177 -6.98 3.11 24.64
C TYR A 177 -5.54 2.98 25.11
N TRP A 178 -4.62 2.77 24.17
CA TRP A 178 -3.19 2.73 24.41
C TRP A 178 -2.50 4.01 23.97
N TYR A 179 -1.56 4.47 24.79
CA TYR A 179 -0.72 5.64 24.52
C TYR A 179 0.76 5.30 24.74
N ASP A 180 1.63 5.83 23.89
CA ASP A 180 3.07 5.93 24.13
C ASP A 180 3.32 7.19 24.97
N THR A 181 3.66 6.99 26.25
CA THR A 181 3.95 8.09 27.18
C THR A 181 5.46 8.28 27.29
N TYR A 182 5.96 9.45 26.89
CA TYR A 182 7.39 9.78 26.93
C TYR A 182 7.63 11.24 27.31
N ARG A 183 8.85 11.57 27.73
CA ARG A 183 9.23 12.93 28.12
C ARG A 183 9.97 13.64 26.98
N ILE A 184 9.62 14.90 26.74
CA ILE A 184 10.41 15.83 25.94
C ILE A 184 10.77 17.01 26.84
N GLY A 185 12.03 17.09 27.27
CA GLY A 185 12.44 18.02 28.33
C GLY A 185 11.67 17.74 29.62
N SER A 186 11.01 18.76 30.17
CA SER A 186 10.17 18.64 31.36
C SER A 186 8.72 18.19 31.06
N ALA A 187 8.28 18.24 29.80
CA ALA A 187 6.90 17.96 29.43
C ALA A 187 6.69 16.46 29.16
N VAL A 188 5.67 15.88 29.79
CA VAL A 188 5.16 14.54 29.45
C VAL A 188 4.28 14.67 28.20
N LYS A 189 4.58 13.87 27.18
CA LYS A 189 3.79 13.75 25.96
C LYS A 189 3.17 12.36 25.91
N LYS A 190 1.94 12.30 25.40
CA LYS A 190 1.24 11.05 25.11
C LYS A 190 0.94 11.01 23.63
N ARG A 191 1.43 9.98 22.94
CA ARG A 191 1.11 9.71 21.54
C ARG A 191 0.12 8.56 21.50
N TYR A 192 -1.04 8.76 20.92
CA TYR A 192 -2.06 7.70 20.82
C TYR A 192 -1.54 6.54 19.95
N VAL A 193 -1.78 5.30 20.36
CA VAL A 193 -1.35 4.09 19.62
C VAL A 193 -2.55 3.42 18.95
N GLY A 194 -3.63 3.22 19.68
CA GLY A 194 -4.84 2.54 19.19
C GLY A 194 -5.83 2.21 20.30
N GLU A 195 -7.02 1.77 19.90
CA GLU A 195 -8.01 1.15 20.80
C GLU A 195 -7.51 -0.25 21.20
N ASP A 196 -7.79 -0.68 22.42
CA ASP A 196 -7.36 -1.98 22.93
C ASP A 196 -7.95 -3.13 22.13
N SER A 197 -7.09 -4.08 21.78
CA SER A 197 -7.45 -5.34 21.19
C SER A 197 -6.40 -6.38 21.58
N GLU A 198 -6.74 -7.66 21.48
CA GLU A 198 -5.77 -8.74 21.68
C GLU A 198 -4.56 -8.59 20.73
N GLU A 199 -4.85 -8.32 19.45
CA GLU A 199 -3.83 -8.12 18.43
C GLU A 199 -2.90 -6.91 18.70
N LEU A 200 -3.42 -5.84 19.32
CA LEU A 200 -2.60 -4.70 19.71
C LEU A 200 -1.74 -5.03 20.93
N ARG A 201 -2.29 -5.73 21.94
CA ARG A 201 -1.55 -6.17 23.12
C ARG A 201 -0.36 -7.06 22.76
N ASP A 202 -0.58 -8.05 21.89
CA ASP A 202 0.49 -8.94 21.40
C ASP A 202 1.63 -8.21 20.68
N ARG A 203 1.32 -7.08 20.03
CA ARG A 203 2.34 -6.23 19.40
C ARG A 203 3.07 -5.36 20.41
N LEU A 204 2.34 -4.80 21.38
CA LEU A 204 2.92 -4.01 22.46
C LEU A 204 3.89 -4.85 23.29
N ASP A 205 3.57 -6.11 23.59
CA ASP A 205 4.46 -7.01 24.34
C ASP A 205 5.79 -7.28 23.62
N ARG A 206 5.78 -7.22 22.28
CA ARG A 206 6.96 -7.47 21.43
C ARG A 206 7.59 -6.19 20.86
N HIS A 207 7.16 -5.00 21.27
CA HIS A 207 7.53 -3.74 20.61
C HIS A 207 9.04 -3.47 20.61
N GLU A 208 9.78 -3.86 21.65
CA GLU A 208 11.24 -3.71 21.70
C GLU A 208 11.95 -4.62 20.70
N THR A 209 11.54 -5.89 20.60
CA THR A 209 12.05 -6.80 19.57
C THR A 209 11.72 -6.27 18.17
N LEU A 210 10.51 -5.74 17.99
CA LEU A 210 10.15 -5.08 16.74
C LEU A 210 11.11 -3.89 16.47
N LYS A 211 11.35 -3.01 17.43
CA LYS A 211 12.26 -1.87 17.26
C LYS A 211 13.66 -2.25 16.79
N THR A 212 14.25 -3.31 17.34
CA THR A 212 15.60 -3.77 16.92
C THR A 212 15.66 -4.22 15.45
N ARG A 213 14.56 -4.73 14.89
CA ARG A 213 14.47 -5.24 13.49
C ARG A 213 13.80 -4.26 12.52
N GLN A 214 13.69 -2.98 12.88
CA GLN A 214 12.96 -1.98 12.09
C GLN A 214 13.53 -1.81 10.67
N GLU A 215 14.86 -1.70 10.54
CA GLU A 215 15.52 -1.53 9.24
C GLU A 215 15.40 -2.77 8.35
N GLU A 216 15.50 -3.97 8.94
CA GLU A 216 15.28 -5.24 8.24
C GLU A 216 13.84 -5.32 7.70
N ARG A 217 12.83 -5.04 8.55
CA ARG A 217 11.43 -4.99 8.13
C ARG A 217 11.21 -3.95 7.04
N ARG A 218 11.79 -2.76 7.15
CA ARG A 218 11.70 -1.72 6.11
C ARG A 218 12.23 -2.21 4.75
N ARG A 219 13.36 -2.92 4.74
CA ARG A 219 13.92 -3.52 3.51
C ARG A 219 12.99 -4.60 2.95
N ASN A 220 12.46 -5.46 3.81
CA ASN A 220 11.49 -6.48 3.40
C ASN A 220 10.22 -5.86 2.81
N ARG A 221 9.64 -4.84 3.45
CA ARG A 221 8.48 -4.10 2.90
C ARG A 221 8.78 -3.48 1.54
N THR A 222 9.99 -2.95 1.34
CA THR A 222 10.42 -2.42 0.04
C THR A 222 10.44 -3.53 -1.03
N ARG A 223 10.86 -4.75 -0.67
CA ARG A 223 10.79 -5.92 -1.57
C ARG A 223 9.33 -6.30 -1.87
N LEU A 224 8.46 -6.37 -0.85
CA LEU A 224 7.04 -6.69 -1.02
C LEU A 224 6.32 -5.67 -1.91
N VAL A 225 6.55 -4.37 -1.72
CA VAL A 225 5.98 -3.33 -2.59
C VAL A 225 6.45 -3.47 -4.04
N ARG A 226 7.72 -3.82 -4.26
CA ARG A 226 8.24 -4.08 -5.62
C ARG A 226 7.57 -5.30 -6.26
N LEU A 227 7.37 -6.37 -5.48
CA LEU A 227 6.65 -7.56 -5.92
C LEU A 227 5.21 -7.21 -6.31
N LEU A 228 4.45 -6.56 -5.42
CA LEU A 228 3.07 -6.16 -5.69
C LEU A 228 2.95 -5.29 -6.96
N ARG A 229 3.86 -4.33 -7.15
CA ARG A 229 3.90 -3.53 -8.38
C ARG A 229 4.22 -4.35 -9.62
N ALA A 230 5.12 -5.34 -9.53
CA ALA A 230 5.43 -6.24 -10.63
C ALA A 230 4.23 -7.14 -10.98
N GLU A 231 3.45 -7.54 -9.97
CA GLU A 231 2.16 -8.21 -10.13
C GLU A 231 1.05 -7.24 -10.59
N GLY A 232 1.35 -5.98 -10.88
CA GLY A 232 0.36 -5.03 -11.42
C GLY A 232 -0.64 -4.48 -10.40
N PHE A 233 -0.40 -4.60 -9.08
CA PHE A 233 -1.23 -3.90 -8.08
C PHE A 233 -1.25 -2.41 -8.38
N LEU A 234 -2.42 -1.78 -8.24
CA LEU A 234 -2.60 -0.36 -8.40
C LEU A 234 -1.65 0.40 -7.45
N GLY A 235 -0.66 1.05 -8.07
CA GLY A 235 0.17 2.03 -7.41
C GLY A 235 -0.55 3.39 -7.37
N LEU A 236 -0.22 4.19 -6.35
CA LEU A 236 -0.46 5.62 -6.42
C LEU A 236 0.71 6.30 -7.13
N ASP A 237 0.43 7.42 -7.79
CA ASP A 237 1.46 8.29 -8.31
C ASP A 237 2.34 8.84 -7.16
N ALA A 238 3.49 9.40 -7.51
CA ALA A 238 4.45 9.85 -6.52
C ALA A 238 3.94 11.02 -5.66
N ALA A 239 3.10 11.90 -6.20
CA ALA A 239 2.56 13.05 -5.48
C ALA A 239 1.54 12.58 -4.44
N THR A 240 0.53 11.81 -4.85
CA THR A 240 -0.48 11.23 -3.95
C THR A 240 0.19 10.33 -2.90
N GLY A 241 1.08 9.44 -3.32
CA GLY A 241 1.76 8.52 -2.41
C GLY A 241 2.63 9.23 -1.36
N SER A 242 3.34 10.29 -1.73
CA SER A 242 4.13 11.08 -0.78
C SER A 242 3.28 11.89 0.19
N LEU A 243 2.15 12.44 -0.28
CA LEU A 243 1.20 13.16 0.57
C LEU A 243 0.54 12.23 1.59
N LEU A 244 0.06 11.05 1.17
CA LEU A 244 -0.47 10.04 2.10
C LEU A 244 0.59 9.58 3.11
N ALA A 245 1.84 9.41 2.69
CA ALA A 245 2.94 9.08 3.60
C ALA A 245 3.19 10.19 4.65
N ALA A 246 3.13 11.46 4.24
CA ALA A 246 3.27 12.59 5.16
C ALA A 246 2.10 12.69 6.14
N MET A 247 0.86 12.49 5.67
CA MET A 247 -0.32 12.44 6.54
C MET A 247 -0.28 11.27 7.53
N ALA A 248 0.16 10.09 7.08
CA ALA A 248 0.37 8.94 7.96
C ALA A 248 1.42 9.24 9.04
N ALA A 249 2.54 9.86 8.66
CA ALA A 249 3.58 10.26 9.60
C ALA A 249 3.10 11.31 10.62
N SER A 250 2.26 12.27 10.19
CA SER A 250 1.59 13.22 11.08
C SER A 250 0.58 12.56 12.02
N GLY A 251 0.15 11.34 11.72
CA GLY A 251 -0.79 10.58 12.54
C GLY A 251 -2.25 10.67 12.11
N VAL A 252 -2.56 11.16 10.91
CA VAL A 252 -3.96 11.28 10.41
C VAL A 252 -4.73 9.97 10.58
N PHE A 253 -4.19 8.87 10.02
CA PHE A 253 -4.85 7.56 10.07
C PHE A 253 -4.82 6.93 11.47
N ARG A 254 -3.83 7.29 12.28
CA ARG A 254 -3.73 6.83 13.66
C ARG A 254 -4.77 7.52 14.55
N LEU A 255 -5.08 8.79 14.28
CA LEU A 255 -6.05 9.60 15.01
C LEU A 255 -7.48 9.46 14.46
N GLY A 256 -7.75 8.41 13.66
CA GLY A 256 -9.08 8.07 13.17
C GLY A 256 -9.47 8.73 11.86
N GLY A 257 -8.51 9.30 11.11
CA GLY A 257 -8.73 9.69 9.72
C GLY A 257 -8.85 8.45 8.83
N THR A 258 -9.88 8.39 8.00
CA THR A 258 -10.19 7.28 7.11
C THR A 258 -10.24 7.81 5.67
N ILE A 259 -9.48 7.21 4.76
CA ILE A 259 -9.57 7.54 3.34
C ILE A 259 -10.92 7.06 2.83
N VAL A 260 -11.69 7.92 2.19
CA VAL A 260 -12.96 7.56 1.53
C VAL A 260 -12.88 7.86 0.03
N GLY A 261 -14.00 7.79 -0.69
CA GLY A 261 -14.04 8.13 -2.11
C GLY A 261 -13.28 7.15 -3.01
N THR A 262 -12.75 7.64 -4.13
CA THR A 262 -12.11 6.80 -5.16
C THR A 262 -10.83 6.12 -4.67
N HIS A 263 -10.05 6.77 -3.80
CA HIS A 263 -8.82 6.17 -3.28
C HIS A 263 -9.10 4.98 -2.36
N ALA A 264 -10.15 5.04 -1.54
CA ALA A 264 -10.58 3.89 -0.75
C ALA A 264 -10.99 2.72 -1.65
N PHE A 265 -11.78 3.00 -2.69
CA PHE A 265 -12.23 2.00 -3.66
C PHE A 265 -11.05 1.25 -4.29
N ARG A 266 -10.02 1.98 -4.75
CA ARG A 266 -8.81 1.37 -5.34
C ARG A 266 -8.05 0.47 -4.36
N LEU A 267 -8.07 0.79 -3.07
CA LEU A 267 -7.37 -0.01 -2.06
C LEU A 267 -8.05 -1.35 -1.77
N TYR A 268 -9.29 -1.57 -2.23
CA TYR A 268 -9.96 -2.86 -2.11
C TYR A 268 -9.36 -3.95 -3.01
N GLU A 269 -8.50 -3.62 -3.98
CA GLU A 269 -7.75 -4.63 -4.73
C GLU A 269 -6.93 -5.53 -3.79
N GLY A 270 -6.27 -4.95 -2.79
CA GLY A 270 -5.51 -5.73 -1.81
C GLY A 270 -6.38 -6.45 -0.78
N GLU A 271 -7.48 -5.83 -0.37
CA GLU A 271 -8.39 -6.40 0.63
C GLU A 271 -9.20 -7.57 0.09
N LEU A 272 -9.76 -7.41 -1.10
CA LEU A 272 -10.61 -8.42 -1.74
C LEU A 272 -9.81 -9.36 -2.65
N GLY A 273 -8.56 -9.03 -2.99
CA GLY A 273 -7.73 -9.82 -3.90
C GLY A 273 -8.25 -9.79 -5.33
N ILE A 274 -8.83 -8.67 -5.73
CA ILE A 274 -9.48 -8.44 -7.03
C ILE A 274 -8.65 -7.49 -7.88
N ARG A 275 -8.87 -7.51 -9.19
CA ARG A 275 -8.32 -6.51 -10.10
C ARG A 275 -9.41 -5.59 -10.62
N PHE A 276 -9.16 -4.29 -10.57
CA PHE A 276 -10.05 -3.32 -11.20
C PHE A 276 -9.62 -3.06 -12.62
N ASP A 277 -10.59 -3.02 -13.54
CA ASP A 277 -10.36 -2.50 -14.88
C ASP A 277 -10.09 -0.99 -14.84
N THR A 278 -9.32 -0.50 -15.82
CA THR A 278 -8.93 0.92 -15.93
C THR A 278 -10.13 1.86 -15.86
N ASP A 279 -11.26 1.47 -16.45
CA ASP A 279 -12.50 2.27 -16.49
C ASP A 279 -13.15 2.42 -15.11
N MET A 280 -13.04 1.41 -14.24
CA MET A 280 -13.57 1.43 -12.87
C MET A 280 -12.70 2.27 -11.92
N THR A 281 -11.44 2.47 -12.29
CA THR A 281 -10.48 3.24 -11.51
C THR A 281 -10.32 4.69 -11.98
N ALA A 282 -11.09 5.15 -12.99
CA ALA A 282 -10.97 6.48 -13.60
C ALA A 282 -10.61 7.56 -12.56
N GLN A 283 -9.43 8.15 -12.77
CA GLN A 283 -8.67 8.91 -11.78
C GLN A 283 -9.42 10.16 -11.34
N THR A 284 -9.69 10.25 -10.04
CA THR A 284 -9.96 11.52 -9.38
C THR A 284 -8.68 11.91 -8.68
N ASP A 285 -8.24 13.15 -8.85
CA ASP A 285 -7.09 13.68 -8.11
C ASP A 285 -7.49 14.13 -6.69
N ASP A 286 -8.75 13.90 -6.31
CA ASP A 286 -9.31 14.28 -5.02
C ASP A 286 -9.04 13.20 -3.95
N ILE A 287 -8.48 13.63 -2.82
CA ILE A 287 -8.23 12.82 -1.63
C ILE A 287 -9.22 13.21 -0.54
N ASP A 288 -10.19 12.34 -0.29
CA ASP A 288 -11.18 12.53 0.76
C ASP A 288 -10.76 11.82 2.05
N ILE A 289 -10.62 12.58 3.14
CA ILE A 289 -10.32 12.06 4.47
C ILE A 289 -11.52 12.32 5.40
N ALA A 290 -12.13 11.24 5.88
CA ALA A 290 -13.26 11.30 6.79
C ALA A 290 -12.86 10.95 8.22
N SER A 291 -13.41 11.62 9.23
CA SER A 291 -13.20 11.26 10.64
C SER A 291 -14.38 11.64 11.53
N PHE A 292 -14.52 10.96 12.67
CA PHE A 292 -15.49 11.31 13.71
C PHE A 292 -14.99 12.46 14.58
N SER A 293 -15.69 13.59 14.55
CA SER A 293 -15.45 14.71 15.49
C SER A 293 -15.49 14.27 16.96
N ARG A 294 -16.38 13.34 17.33
CA ARG A 294 -16.47 12.82 18.70
C ARG A 294 -15.24 12.00 19.12
N LEU A 295 -14.65 11.22 18.21
CA LEU A 295 -13.42 10.47 18.49
C LEU A 295 -12.26 11.45 18.69
N SER A 296 -12.15 12.42 17.78
CA SER A 296 -11.17 13.50 17.82
C SER A 296 -11.17 14.29 19.15
N LEU A 297 -12.32 14.46 19.80
CA LEU A 297 -12.43 15.13 21.10
C LEU A 297 -11.97 14.27 22.29
N VAL A 298 -11.97 12.94 22.14
CA VAL A 298 -11.63 12.02 23.24
C VAL A 298 -10.11 11.78 23.32
N LEU A 299 -9.41 11.90 22.20
CA LEU A 299 -7.97 11.64 22.09
C LEU A 299 -7.15 12.78 22.71
N GLU A 300 -6.21 12.44 23.59
CA GLU A 300 -5.21 13.38 24.15
C GLU A 300 -3.99 13.59 23.23
N ASP A 301 -4.17 13.41 21.93
CA ASP A 301 -3.10 13.50 20.94
C ASP A 301 -3.59 14.24 19.69
N ILE A 302 -2.67 14.94 19.05
CA ILE A 302 -2.94 15.83 17.92
C ILE A 302 -1.92 15.52 16.82
N ALA A 303 -2.34 15.66 15.57
CA ALA A 303 -1.49 15.45 14.41
C ALA A 303 -0.22 16.30 14.50
N ALA A 304 0.93 15.65 14.33
CA ALA A 304 2.25 16.26 14.51
C ALA A 304 3.24 15.74 13.45
N PRO A 305 3.75 16.59 12.54
CA PRO A 305 3.51 18.03 12.45
C PRO A 305 2.06 18.40 12.07
N PRO A 306 1.61 19.65 12.38
CA PRO A 306 0.29 20.14 12.00
C PRO A 306 0.05 20.01 10.49
N LEU A 307 -1.19 19.68 10.11
CA LEU A 307 -1.52 19.40 8.70
C LEU A 307 -1.38 20.63 7.82
N GLU A 308 -1.59 21.84 8.34
CA GLU A 308 -1.36 23.09 7.60
C GLU A 308 0.11 23.20 7.15
N ARG A 309 1.05 22.74 7.98
CA ARG A 309 2.46 22.70 7.62
C ARG A 309 2.73 21.64 6.57
N VAL A 310 2.16 20.44 6.74
CA VAL A 310 2.26 19.36 5.73
C VAL A 310 1.74 19.86 4.38
N PHE A 311 0.55 20.45 4.33
CA PHE A 311 -0.04 20.97 3.11
C PHE A 311 0.81 22.07 2.48
N ARG A 312 1.33 23.01 3.28
CA ARG A 312 2.25 24.05 2.77
C ARG A 312 3.51 23.45 2.13
N ASP A 313 4.11 22.44 2.76
CA ASP A 313 5.31 21.77 2.24
C ASP A 313 5.05 21.05 0.90
N PHE A 314 3.78 20.77 0.57
CA PHE A 314 3.32 20.15 -0.68
C PHE A 314 2.67 21.15 -1.65
N ASP A 315 2.87 22.47 -1.44
CA ASP A 315 2.30 23.56 -2.24
C ASP A 315 0.75 23.58 -2.24
N PHE A 316 0.09 23.10 -1.18
CA PHE A 316 -1.35 23.23 -1.01
C PHE A 316 -1.73 24.54 -0.34
N ALA A 317 -2.81 25.16 -0.85
CA ALA A 317 -3.40 26.36 -0.31
C ALA A 317 -4.83 26.06 0.22
N PRO A 318 -5.24 26.70 1.33
CA PRO A 318 -6.59 26.59 1.84
C PRO A 318 -7.58 27.19 0.83
N GLN A 319 -8.62 26.44 0.45
CA GLN A 319 -9.67 26.97 -0.40
C GLN A 319 -10.70 27.74 0.44
N PRO A 320 -11.17 28.92 -0.01
CA PRO A 320 -12.23 29.65 0.68
C PRO A 320 -13.47 28.76 0.89
N SER A 321 -14.04 28.82 2.08
CA SER A 321 -15.32 28.18 2.39
C SER A 321 -16.41 29.23 2.59
N LEU A 322 -17.67 28.80 2.55
CA LEU A 322 -18.82 29.69 2.77
C LEU A 322 -18.83 30.31 4.18
N LYS A 323 -18.16 29.68 5.16
CA LYS A 323 -17.96 30.24 6.50
C LYS A 323 -16.55 30.82 6.58
N ALA A 324 -16.47 32.14 6.67
CA ALA A 324 -15.20 32.86 6.80
C ALA A 324 -14.34 32.28 7.95
N GLY A 325 -13.06 32.05 7.67
CA GLY A 325 -12.08 31.55 8.65
C GLY A 325 -12.12 30.04 8.91
N ARG A 326 -12.96 29.27 8.21
CA ARG A 326 -12.98 27.80 8.31
C ARG A 326 -12.45 27.17 7.02
N THR A 327 -11.55 26.20 7.13
CA THR A 327 -10.91 25.54 5.96
C THR A 327 -11.01 24.03 6.07
N TRP A 328 -11.85 23.45 5.22
CA TRP A 328 -12.01 22.00 5.10
C TRP A 328 -11.55 21.43 3.75
N ARG A 329 -11.16 22.31 2.81
CA ARG A 329 -10.60 21.94 1.50
C ARG A 329 -9.25 22.61 1.27
N TRP A 330 -8.36 21.85 0.66
CA TRP A 330 -7.02 22.29 0.29
C TRP A 330 -6.79 21.97 -1.18
N LYS A 331 -6.41 22.96 -1.98
CA LYS A 331 -6.09 22.77 -3.40
C LYS A 331 -4.59 22.89 -3.62
N GLN A 332 -4.02 21.99 -4.41
CA GLN A 332 -2.64 22.10 -4.84
C GLN A 332 -2.47 23.33 -5.76
N THR A 333 -1.48 24.17 -5.49
CA THR A 333 -1.29 25.43 -6.21
C THR A 333 -0.85 25.20 -7.66
N ARG A 334 -0.12 24.12 -7.92
CA ARG A 334 0.47 23.78 -9.22
C ARG A 334 -0.23 22.62 -9.95
N GLY A 335 -1.31 22.09 -9.40
CA GLY A 335 -2.05 20.96 -9.93
C GLY A 335 -3.53 21.07 -9.61
N ASP A 336 -4.29 20.03 -9.95
CA ASP A 336 -5.73 19.99 -9.67
C ASP A 336 -6.08 19.07 -8.50
N THR A 337 -5.08 18.46 -7.85
CA THR A 337 -5.26 17.66 -6.64
C THR A 337 -5.95 18.45 -5.54
N LEU A 338 -7.01 17.87 -4.99
CA LEU A 338 -7.76 18.41 -3.85
C LEU A 338 -7.62 17.47 -2.65
N VAL A 339 -7.58 18.04 -1.46
CA VAL A 339 -7.76 17.29 -0.20
C VAL A 339 -8.97 17.85 0.51
N GLU A 340 -9.95 16.99 0.78
CA GLU A 340 -11.17 17.35 1.49
C GLU A 340 -11.27 16.60 2.81
N PHE A 341 -11.62 17.32 3.87
CA PHE A 341 -11.91 16.74 5.18
C PHE A 341 -13.40 16.67 5.43
N LEU A 342 -13.86 15.47 5.81
CA LEU A 342 -15.27 15.16 5.96
C LEU A 342 -15.56 14.63 7.38
N THR A 343 -16.74 14.91 7.91
CA THR A 343 -17.18 14.37 9.19
C THR A 343 -18.66 14.04 9.17
N PRO A 344 -19.14 13.05 9.95
CA PRO A 344 -20.55 12.73 9.92
C PRO A 344 -21.44 13.86 10.46
N ALA A 345 -22.52 14.13 9.73
CA ALA A 345 -23.62 15.01 10.16
C ALA A 345 -24.79 14.18 10.70
N PHE A 346 -25.29 14.57 11.87
CA PHE A 346 -26.43 13.92 12.54
C PHE A 346 -27.66 14.83 12.68
N GLY A 347 -27.45 16.15 12.60
CA GLY A 347 -28.54 17.15 12.63
C GLY A 347 -29.15 17.35 11.25
N GLU A 348 -30.02 18.34 11.12
CA GLU A 348 -30.59 18.71 9.82
C GLU A 348 -29.55 19.34 8.88
N ASP A 349 -28.50 19.94 9.45
CA ASP A 349 -27.48 20.69 8.71
C ASP A 349 -26.20 19.87 8.45
N GLU A 350 -25.74 19.95 7.20
CA GLU A 350 -24.40 19.58 6.76
C GLU A 350 -23.46 20.77 6.99
N GLY A 351 -23.27 21.16 8.26
CA GLY A 351 -22.39 22.26 8.65
C GLY A 351 -20.92 21.86 8.78
N ILE A 352 -20.02 22.84 8.72
CA ILE A 352 -18.59 22.66 9.02
C ILE A 352 -18.39 22.45 10.53
N ARG A 353 -17.55 21.47 10.90
CA ARG A 353 -17.19 21.12 12.28
C ARG A 353 -15.69 20.90 12.41
N GLU A 354 -15.15 21.11 13.59
CA GLU A 354 -13.72 20.94 13.85
C GLU A 354 -13.35 19.47 14.13
N LEU A 355 -12.21 19.04 13.59
CA LEU A 355 -11.53 17.79 13.93
C LEU A 355 -10.27 18.10 14.74
N SER A 356 -10.46 18.38 16.04
CA SER A 356 -9.41 18.80 16.99
C SER A 356 -8.11 17.97 16.96
N ALA A 357 -8.19 16.65 16.84
CA ALA A 357 -7.06 15.74 16.79
C ALA A 357 -6.30 15.86 15.46
N LEU A 358 -6.96 16.25 14.38
CA LEU A 358 -6.30 16.51 13.09
C LEU A 358 -5.88 17.97 12.92
N GLY A 359 -6.42 18.88 13.72
CA GLY A 359 -6.15 20.31 13.66
C GLY A 359 -6.85 21.05 12.51
N VAL A 360 -7.80 20.40 11.82
CA VAL A 360 -8.48 20.93 10.62
C VAL A 360 -9.99 21.03 10.81
N ASP A 361 -10.64 21.82 9.97
CA ASP A 361 -12.10 21.77 9.84
C ASP A 361 -12.54 20.70 8.84
N ALA A 362 -13.76 20.20 9.00
CA ALA A 362 -14.35 19.20 8.14
C ALA A 362 -15.80 19.53 7.79
N GLN A 363 -16.18 19.21 6.55
CA GLN A 363 -17.54 19.35 6.07
C GLN A 363 -18.41 18.20 6.61
N GLY A 364 -19.52 18.55 7.25
CA GLY A 364 -20.52 17.59 7.71
C GLY A 364 -21.22 16.92 6.52
N LEU A 365 -21.34 15.59 6.52
CA LEU A 365 -22.12 14.85 5.53
C LEU A 365 -23.00 13.78 6.19
N HIS A 366 -24.27 13.71 5.78
CA HIS A 366 -25.16 12.63 6.22
C HIS A 366 -24.70 11.28 5.67
N HIS A 367 -25.04 10.20 6.37
CA HIS A 367 -24.71 8.80 6.03
C HIS A 367 -23.24 8.44 6.12
N LEU A 368 -22.34 9.41 6.22
CA LEU A 368 -20.91 9.16 6.39
C LEU A 368 -20.61 8.37 7.66
N ASN A 369 -21.42 8.51 8.72
CA ASN A 369 -21.28 7.75 9.96
C ASN A 369 -21.38 6.23 9.75
N TYR A 370 -22.15 5.77 8.77
CA TYR A 370 -22.25 4.35 8.42
C TYR A 370 -21.01 3.91 7.66
N LEU A 371 -20.52 4.74 6.73
CA LEU A 371 -19.36 4.40 5.91
C LEU A 371 -18.09 4.23 6.76
N ILE A 372 -17.82 5.17 7.66
CA ILE A 372 -16.59 5.17 8.47
C ILE A 372 -16.75 4.46 9.81
N ALA A 373 -17.84 3.72 10.02
CA ALA A 373 -17.97 2.84 11.17
C ALA A 373 -16.95 1.69 11.02
N GLU A 374 -16.15 1.47 12.07
CA GLU A 374 -15.21 0.34 12.15
C GLU A 374 -14.29 0.20 10.92
N PRO A 375 -13.49 1.24 10.60
CA PRO A 375 -12.64 1.21 9.42
C PRO A 375 -11.53 0.15 9.56
N ILE A 376 -11.19 -0.47 8.44
CA ILE A 376 -10.10 -1.46 8.34
C ILE A 376 -8.78 -0.79 7.98
N ARG A 377 -7.67 -1.46 8.31
CA ARG A 377 -6.32 -1.01 7.95
C ARG A 377 -5.99 -1.49 6.54
N ALA A 378 -5.40 -0.63 5.73
CA ALA A 378 -4.96 -0.97 4.37
C ALA A 378 -3.52 -0.51 4.11
N ALA A 379 -2.85 -1.21 3.19
CA ALA A 379 -1.51 -0.87 2.75
C ALA A 379 -1.55 -0.14 1.40
N VAL A 380 -0.96 1.06 1.35
CA VAL A 380 -0.68 1.77 0.10
C VAL A 380 0.69 1.36 -0.41
N THR A 381 0.78 0.96 -1.68
CA THR A 381 2.01 0.47 -2.34
C THR A 381 2.98 1.60 -2.77
N TYR A 382 3.29 2.51 -1.85
CA TYR A 382 4.24 3.62 -2.05
C TYR A 382 5.51 3.45 -1.22
N ARG A 383 6.69 3.54 -1.87
CA ARG A 383 8.02 3.32 -1.25
C ARG A 383 8.10 1.99 -0.47
N SER A 384 8.17 2.05 0.86
CA SER A 384 8.23 0.89 1.77
C SER A 384 6.86 0.56 2.39
N GLY A 385 5.78 0.97 1.72
CA GLY A 385 4.41 0.86 2.21
C GLY A 385 4.01 2.03 3.10
N VAL A 386 2.73 2.41 3.05
CA VAL A 386 2.11 3.38 3.96
C VAL A 386 0.87 2.72 4.57
N LEU A 387 0.77 2.74 5.90
CA LEU A 387 -0.41 2.25 6.62
C LEU A 387 -1.48 3.33 6.65
N VAL A 388 -2.67 3.01 6.15
CA VAL A 388 -3.83 3.89 6.12
C VAL A 388 -5.07 3.19 6.68
N GLN A 389 -6.16 3.93 6.83
CA GLN A 389 -7.49 3.38 7.14
C GLN A 389 -8.44 3.60 5.97
N ILE A 390 -9.28 2.61 5.68
CA ILE A 390 -10.36 2.67 4.69
C ILE A 390 -11.65 2.08 5.28
N PRO A 391 -12.84 2.43 4.76
CA PRO A 391 -14.08 1.76 5.11
C PRO A 391 -14.04 0.28 4.81
N GLN A 392 -14.86 -0.50 5.51
CA GLN A 392 -15.22 -1.85 5.09
C GLN A 392 -15.83 -1.86 3.66
N PRO A 393 -15.42 -2.79 2.77
CA PRO A 393 -15.89 -2.82 1.38
C PRO A 393 -17.42 -2.97 1.25
N GLU A 394 -18.04 -3.78 2.10
CA GLU A 394 -19.48 -4.00 2.18
C GLU A 394 -20.22 -2.72 2.58
N ARG A 395 -19.72 -1.99 3.59
CA ARG A 395 -20.28 -0.69 3.98
C ARG A 395 -20.10 0.34 2.87
N PHE A 396 -18.96 0.32 2.18
CA PHE A 396 -18.71 1.19 1.04
C PHE A 396 -19.72 0.95 -0.09
N ALA A 397 -19.94 -0.31 -0.47
CA ALA A 397 -20.86 -0.66 -1.54
C ALA A 397 -22.30 -0.22 -1.26
N ILE A 398 -22.81 -0.49 -0.04
CA ILE A 398 -24.15 -0.06 0.35
C ILE A 398 -24.24 1.47 0.48
N HIS A 399 -23.20 2.13 1.00
CA HIS A 399 -23.17 3.59 1.08
C HIS A 399 -23.23 4.24 -0.32
N LYS A 400 -22.57 3.65 -1.33
CA LYS A 400 -22.63 4.13 -2.71
C LYS A 400 -24.03 4.07 -3.31
N LEU A 401 -24.83 3.04 -3.00
CA LEU A 401 -26.25 2.99 -3.38
C LEU A 401 -27.03 4.19 -2.79
N ILE A 402 -26.73 4.59 -1.56
CA ILE A 402 -27.42 5.70 -0.88
C ILE A 402 -27.02 7.05 -1.49
N VAL A 403 -25.73 7.27 -1.73
CA VAL A 403 -25.21 8.54 -2.28
C VAL A 403 -25.65 8.74 -3.74
N ALA A 404 -25.69 7.66 -4.54
CA ALA A 404 -26.17 7.72 -5.91
C ALA A 404 -27.61 8.26 -6.01
N ASP A 405 -28.47 7.94 -5.03
CA ASP A 405 -29.85 8.46 -4.98
C ASP A 405 -29.92 9.93 -4.54
N ARG A 406 -29.00 10.38 -3.67
CA ARG A 406 -28.96 11.78 -3.18
C ARG A 406 -28.54 12.77 -4.27
N ARG A 407 -27.72 12.36 -5.24
CA ARG A 407 -27.15 13.22 -6.30
C ARG A 407 -28.15 13.60 -7.41
N ARG A 408 -29.47 13.47 -7.19
CA ARG A 408 -30.56 13.73 -8.15
C ARG A 408 -30.77 15.21 -8.53
N ALA A 409 -30.03 16.16 -7.96
CA ALA A 409 -30.21 17.59 -8.20
C ALA A 409 -29.02 18.19 -8.98
N GLY A 410 -28.94 17.97 -10.30
CA GLY A 410 -28.01 18.69 -11.20
C GLY A 410 -27.22 17.83 -12.20
N ASP A 411 -26.16 18.44 -12.78
CA ASP A 411 -25.23 17.95 -13.82
C ASP A 411 -24.33 16.76 -13.38
N ASP A 412 -24.79 15.96 -12.43
CA ASP A 412 -24.03 14.90 -11.75
C ASP A 412 -24.32 13.49 -12.29
N GLY A 413 -24.96 13.37 -13.47
CA GLY A 413 -25.35 12.07 -14.05
C GLY A 413 -24.18 11.08 -14.18
N ILE A 414 -23.00 11.56 -14.59
CA ILE A 414 -21.78 10.75 -14.68
C ILE A 414 -21.34 10.24 -13.30
N LYS A 415 -21.47 11.07 -12.25
CA LYS A 415 -21.08 10.69 -10.88
C LYS A 415 -22.05 9.69 -10.27
N VAL A 416 -23.35 9.85 -10.52
CA VAL A 416 -24.40 8.90 -10.10
C VAL A 416 -24.12 7.52 -10.69
N GLU A 417 -23.86 7.49 -12.00
CA GLU A 417 -23.57 6.25 -12.72
C GLU A 417 -22.25 5.62 -12.25
N LYS A 418 -21.21 6.43 -12.00
CA LYS A 418 -19.96 5.96 -11.38
C LYS A 418 -20.21 5.31 -10.01
N ASP A 419 -20.97 5.95 -9.13
CA ASP A 419 -21.29 5.38 -7.81
C ASP A 419 -22.05 4.06 -7.91
N ARG A 420 -23.01 3.96 -8.84
CA ARG A 420 -23.79 2.74 -9.08
C ARG A 420 -22.93 1.60 -9.59
N ARG A 421 -22.02 1.86 -10.53
CA ARG A 421 -21.07 0.85 -11.03
C ARG A 421 -20.13 0.36 -9.92
N GLN A 422 -19.57 1.27 -9.12
CA GLN A 422 -18.74 0.90 -7.98
C GLN A 422 -19.51 0.03 -6.96
N ALA A 423 -20.76 0.38 -6.68
CA ALA A 423 -21.61 -0.42 -5.79
C ALA A 423 -21.91 -1.80 -6.38
N ALA A 424 -22.36 -1.86 -7.63
CA ALA A 424 -22.71 -3.10 -8.31
C ALA A 424 -21.53 -4.08 -8.36
N PHE A 425 -20.35 -3.57 -8.74
CA PHE A 425 -19.12 -4.36 -8.82
C PHE A 425 -18.71 -4.93 -7.45
N LEU A 426 -18.70 -4.11 -6.40
CA LEU A 426 -18.34 -4.62 -5.06
C LEU A 426 -19.37 -5.61 -4.53
N ILE A 427 -20.67 -5.38 -4.77
CA ILE A 427 -21.73 -6.31 -4.36
C ILE A 427 -21.58 -7.65 -5.07
N GLU A 428 -21.21 -7.65 -6.35
CA GLU A 428 -20.96 -8.88 -7.10
C GLU A 428 -19.81 -9.69 -6.48
N VAL A 429 -18.66 -9.06 -6.24
CA VAL A 429 -17.50 -9.70 -5.60
C VAL A 429 -17.86 -10.21 -4.19
N LEU A 430 -18.50 -9.37 -3.38
CA LEU A 430 -18.82 -9.70 -2.00
C LEU A 430 -19.90 -10.78 -1.89
N ALA A 431 -20.84 -10.86 -2.82
CA ALA A 431 -21.86 -11.91 -2.83
C ALA A 431 -21.25 -13.30 -3.07
N GLU A 432 -20.11 -13.39 -3.74
CA GLU A 432 -19.37 -14.63 -3.95
C GLU A 432 -18.43 -14.94 -2.78
N ASP A 433 -17.58 -13.98 -2.39
CA ASP A 433 -16.49 -14.22 -1.45
C ASP A 433 -16.85 -14.01 0.02
N ARG A 434 -17.75 -13.08 0.33
CA ARG A 434 -18.09 -12.63 1.70
C ARG A 434 -19.60 -12.34 1.87
N PRO A 435 -20.50 -13.30 1.56
CA PRO A 435 -21.94 -13.05 1.52
C PRO A 435 -22.52 -12.66 2.88
N ASP A 436 -21.98 -13.18 3.99
CA ASP A 436 -22.46 -12.86 5.34
C ASP A 436 -22.10 -11.42 5.77
N GLU A 437 -20.86 -10.96 5.48
CA GLU A 437 -20.45 -9.57 5.72
C GLU A 437 -21.33 -8.60 4.91
N LEU A 438 -21.61 -8.94 3.65
CA LEU A 438 -22.53 -8.18 2.80
C LEU A 438 -23.96 -8.15 3.36
N ARG A 439 -24.44 -9.30 3.89
CA ARG A 439 -25.76 -9.41 4.52
C ARG A 439 -25.87 -8.46 5.71
N ASP A 440 -24.93 -8.53 6.64
CA ASP A 440 -24.92 -7.73 7.85
C ASP A 440 -24.88 -6.22 7.55
N ALA A 441 -24.06 -5.81 6.59
CA ALA A 441 -23.97 -4.41 6.17
C ALA A 441 -25.28 -3.91 5.56
N TYR A 442 -25.92 -4.70 4.70
CA TYR A 442 -27.21 -4.35 4.11
C TYR A 442 -28.32 -4.25 5.15
N GLU A 443 -28.41 -5.22 6.07
CA GLU A 443 -29.40 -5.23 7.14
C GLU A 443 -29.21 -4.04 8.10
N ASP A 444 -27.98 -3.72 8.49
CA ASP A 444 -27.66 -2.50 9.26
C ASP A 444 -28.18 -1.27 8.51
N ALA A 445 -27.89 -1.13 7.22
CA ALA A 445 -28.36 0.00 6.42
C ALA A 445 -29.90 0.10 6.37
N LEU A 446 -30.61 -1.03 6.22
CA LEU A 446 -32.09 -1.03 6.21
C LEU A 446 -32.69 -0.76 7.59
N SER A 447 -32.00 -1.14 8.67
CA SER A 447 -32.45 -0.91 10.05
C SER A 447 -32.44 0.58 10.44
N ARG A 448 -31.64 1.41 9.76
CA ARG A 448 -31.48 2.86 10.02
C ARG A 448 -32.68 3.72 9.64
N GLY A 449 -33.73 3.12 9.06
CA GLY A 449 -35.06 3.71 8.95
C GLY A 449 -35.58 3.90 7.52
N PRO A 450 -36.82 4.42 7.37
CA PRO A 450 -37.53 4.44 6.08
C PRO A 450 -36.79 5.19 4.96
N LYS A 451 -36.11 6.30 5.28
CA LYS A 451 -35.33 7.08 4.31
C LYS A 451 -34.16 6.27 3.75
N TRP A 452 -33.50 5.44 4.55
CA TRP A 452 -32.41 4.57 4.10
C TRP A 452 -32.93 3.49 3.15
N ARG A 453 -33.99 2.78 3.57
CA ARG A 453 -34.65 1.76 2.75
C ARG A 453 -35.08 2.30 1.39
N SER A 454 -35.70 3.48 1.36
CA SER A 454 -36.14 4.12 0.12
C SER A 454 -34.98 4.44 -0.82
N ARG A 455 -33.86 4.98 -0.31
CA ARG A 455 -32.70 5.35 -1.14
C ARG A 455 -32.01 4.14 -1.74
N VAL A 456 -31.83 3.09 -0.93
CA VAL A 456 -31.26 1.82 -1.39
C VAL A 456 -32.15 1.20 -2.46
N ALA A 457 -33.46 1.07 -2.21
CA ALA A 457 -34.41 0.53 -3.18
C ALA A 457 -34.43 1.32 -4.50
N SER A 458 -34.37 2.64 -4.39
CA SER A 458 -34.37 3.57 -5.52
C SER A 458 -33.14 3.40 -6.42
N SER A 459 -31.93 3.27 -5.86
CA SER A 459 -30.73 2.95 -6.64
C SER A 459 -30.79 1.54 -7.24
N LEU A 460 -31.32 0.56 -6.51
CA LEU A 460 -31.51 -0.80 -7.01
C LEU A 460 -32.55 -0.93 -8.13
N ASN A 461 -33.46 0.04 -8.32
CA ASN A 461 -34.35 0.06 -9.49
C ASN A 461 -33.57 0.23 -10.81
N HIS A 462 -32.38 0.82 -10.75
CA HIS A 462 -31.49 0.99 -11.90
C HIS A 462 -30.45 -0.13 -12.02
N LEU A 463 -30.44 -1.09 -11.08
CA LEU A 463 -29.46 -2.18 -11.01
C LEU A 463 -30.19 -3.52 -10.77
N PRO A 464 -30.96 -4.03 -11.74
CA PRO A 464 -31.78 -5.24 -11.57
C PRO A 464 -30.94 -6.48 -11.23
N GLU A 465 -29.78 -6.67 -11.87
CA GLU A 465 -28.84 -7.75 -11.54
C GLU A 465 -28.34 -7.65 -10.09
N THR A 466 -27.91 -6.47 -9.64
CA THR A 466 -27.45 -6.24 -8.27
C THR A 466 -28.58 -6.51 -7.26
N ARG A 467 -29.82 -6.09 -7.59
CA ARG A 467 -31.00 -6.41 -6.76
C ARG A 467 -31.19 -7.92 -6.65
N ARG A 468 -31.08 -8.65 -7.75
CA ARG A 468 -31.21 -10.11 -7.76
C ARG A 468 -30.09 -10.78 -6.95
N LEU A 469 -28.85 -10.30 -7.05
CA LEU A 469 -27.73 -10.82 -6.27
C LEU A 469 -27.96 -10.62 -4.77
N LEU A 470 -28.32 -9.41 -4.35
CA LEU A 470 -28.70 -9.16 -2.96
C LEU A 470 -29.83 -10.11 -2.55
N GLY A 471 -30.91 -10.24 -3.33
CA GLY A 471 -32.00 -11.17 -3.01
C GLY A 471 -31.66 -12.67 -3.04
N ARG A 472 -30.46 -13.07 -3.47
CA ARG A 472 -29.94 -14.45 -3.31
C ARG A 472 -29.10 -14.59 -2.04
N VAL A 473 -28.39 -13.52 -1.68
CA VAL A 473 -27.70 -13.44 -0.40
C VAL A 473 -28.74 -13.41 0.72
N PHE A 474 -29.84 -12.66 0.59
CA PHE A 474 -30.89 -12.56 1.62
C PHE A 474 -31.84 -13.75 1.67
#